data_AF-A0A0P0VZN2-F1
#
_entry.id   AF-A0A0P0VZN2-F1
#
_cell.length_a   1.000
_cell.length_b   1.000
_cell.length_c   1.000
_cell.angle_alpha   90.00
_cell.angle_beta   90.00
_cell.angle_gamma   90.00
#
_symmetry.space_group_name_H-M   'P 1'
#
loop_
_entity.id
_entity.type
_entity.pdbx_description
1 polymer ?
#
loop_
_entity_poly.entity_id
_entity_poly.type
_entity_poly.pdbx_seq_one_letter_code
_entity_poly.pdbx_strand_id
1 'polypeptide(L)'
;MERGDGAIPFRATNIAAAAGTPTSASTAQGDRENAVSAEIERVNKLPANSSYAIHRLKVLNKLRHLLSIKRTTSQDEELELLFASLSI
;
A
#
# COMPACT_ATOMS: atom_id res chain seq x y z
N MET A 1 -36.52 -26.87 -45.88
CA MET A 1 -35.59 -27.10 -44.75
C MET A 1 -34.56 -25.99 -44.79
N GLU A 2 -34.02 -25.58 -43.64
CA GLU A 2 -33.19 -24.38 -43.40
C GLU A 2 -34.00 -23.10 -43.16
N ARG A 3 -33.82 -22.31 -42.10
CA ARG A 3 -33.20 -22.47 -40.78
C ARG A 3 -33.68 -21.24 -40.00
N GLY A 4 -34.49 -21.46 -38.98
CA GLY A 4 -34.82 -20.41 -38.02
C GLY A 4 -33.59 -20.18 -37.15
N ASP A 5 -32.75 -19.21 -37.51
CA ASP A 5 -31.69 -18.72 -36.62
C ASP A 5 -32.29 -17.56 -35.82
N GLY A 6 -32.87 -17.91 -34.68
CA GLY A 6 -33.45 -16.98 -33.73
C GLY A 6 -32.40 -15.98 -33.27
N ALA A 7 -32.73 -14.70 -33.40
CA ALA A 7 -31.93 -13.58 -32.92
C ALA A 7 -31.56 -13.81 -31.45
N ILE A 8 -30.27 -14.06 -31.19
CA ILE A 8 -29.73 -14.18 -29.84
C ILE A 8 -29.80 -12.78 -29.23
N PRO A 9 -30.62 -12.54 -28.18
CA PRO A 9 -30.68 -11.23 -27.56
C PRO A 9 -29.35 -10.91 -26.89
N PHE A 10 -28.79 -9.77 -27.29
CA PHE A 10 -27.58 -9.17 -26.76
C PHE A 10 -27.75 -8.93 -25.25
N ARG A 11 -27.26 -9.86 -24.44
CA ARG A 11 -27.26 -9.73 -22.98
C ARG A 11 -26.08 -8.86 -22.58
N ALA A 12 -26.29 -7.56 -22.53
CA ALA A 12 -25.39 -6.66 -21.83
C ALA A 12 -25.44 -7.04 -20.34
N THR A 13 -24.40 -7.74 -19.88
CA THR A 13 -24.18 -7.99 -18.46
C THR A 13 -24.02 -6.63 -17.79
N ASN A 14 -25.08 -6.21 -17.11
CA ASN A 14 -25.05 -5.09 -16.19
C ASN A 14 -24.10 -5.47 -15.05
N ILE A 15 -22.83 -5.06 -15.14
CA ILE A 15 -21.91 -5.14 -14.01
C ILE A 15 -22.29 -4.00 -13.07
N ALA A 16 -23.39 -4.24 -12.36
CA ALA A 16 -23.72 -3.54 -11.15
C ALA A 16 -22.71 -3.91 -10.07
N ALA A 17 -22.41 -2.94 -9.21
CA ALA A 17 -21.45 -2.98 -8.11
C ALA A 17 -19.99 -2.73 -8.58
N ALA A 18 -19.24 -1.80 -8.02
CA ALA A 18 -19.36 -1.23 -6.69
C ALA A 18 -18.79 0.20 -6.67
N ALA A 19 -19.45 1.03 -5.87
CA ALA A 19 -18.86 2.07 -5.05
C ALA A 19 -17.80 2.96 -5.72
N GLY A 20 -18.27 4.12 -6.20
CA GLY A 20 -17.42 5.31 -6.16
C GLY A 20 -16.93 5.51 -4.73
N THR A 21 -15.62 5.42 -4.54
CA THR A 21 -14.90 6.22 -3.54
C THR A 21 -13.58 6.64 -4.17
N PRO A 22 -13.51 7.84 -4.79
CA PRO A 22 -12.25 8.43 -5.19
C PRO A 22 -11.53 8.91 -3.93
N THR A 23 -10.88 8.01 -3.22
CA THR A 23 -10.00 8.36 -2.09
C THR A 23 -8.58 7.91 -2.36
N SER A 24 -8.10 8.07 -3.59
CA SER A 24 -6.73 7.70 -3.99
C SER A 24 -5.62 8.64 -3.48
N ALA A 25 -5.97 9.71 -2.77
CA ALA A 25 -4.98 10.60 -2.15
C ALA A 25 -4.65 10.20 -0.71
N SER A 26 -5.62 9.67 0.05
CA SER A 26 -5.39 9.14 1.39
C SER A 26 -4.75 7.75 1.37
N THR A 27 -4.86 7.02 0.26
CA THR A 27 -4.24 5.70 0.13
C THR A 27 -2.73 5.81 0.22
N ALA A 28 -2.06 6.69 -0.52
CA ALA A 28 -0.58 6.71 -0.54
C ALA A 28 0.07 6.86 0.86
N GLN A 29 -0.48 7.71 1.73
CA GLN A 29 0.03 7.81 3.11
C GLN A 29 -0.33 6.57 3.93
N GLY A 30 -1.58 6.09 3.83
CA GLY A 30 -2.02 4.87 4.49
C GLY A 30 -1.26 3.62 4.03
N ASP A 31 -0.90 3.55 2.76
CA ASP A 31 -0.11 2.50 2.12
C ASP A 31 1.31 2.51 2.69
N ARG A 32 1.91 3.70 2.88
CA ARG A 32 3.23 3.84 3.54
C ARG A 32 3.17 3.42 5.01
N GLU A 33 2.16 3.85 5.75
CA GLU A 33 1.95 3.45 7.15
C GLU A 33 1.73 1.93 7.29
N ASN A 34 0.96 1.34 6.36
CA ASN A 34 0.73 -0.08 6.29
C ASN A 34 2.00 -0.86 5.88
N ALA A 35 2.77 -0.37 4.92
CA ALA A 35 4.03 -0.97 4.48
C ALA A 35 5.07 -1.00 5.61
N VAL A 36 5.20 0.11 6.35
CA VAL A 36 6.06 0.17 7.55
C VAL A 36 5.57 -0.82 8.61
N SER A 37 4.26 -0.91 8.84
CA SER A 37 3.69 -1.84 9.83
C SER A 37 3.92 -3.30 9.44
N ALA A 38 3.70 -3.67 8.18
CA ALA A 38 3.96 -5.00 7.67
C ALA A 38 5.45 -5.37 7.76
N GLU A 39 6.35 -4.43 7.47
CA GLU A 39 7.78 -4.64 7.62
C GLU A 39 8.19 -4.79 9.09
N ILE A 40 7.56 -4.05 10.01
CA ILE A 40 7.77 -4.23 11.46
C ILE A 40 7.37 -5.64 11.87
N GLU A 41 6.23 -6.16 11.40
CA GLU A 41 5.80 -7.53 11.69
C GLU A 41 6.77 -8.57 11.12
N ARG A 42 7.26 -8.36 9.88
CA ARG A 42 8.29 -9.23 9.28
C ARG A 42 9.56 -9.24 10.11
N VAL A 43 10.03 -8.06 10.55
CA VAL A 43 11.25 -7.94 11.36
C VAL A 43 11.06 -8.50 12.78
N ASN A 44 9.87 -8.40 13.36
CA ASN A 44 9.58 -9.00 14.67
C ASN A 44 9.57 -10.53 14.63
N LYS A 45 9.39 -11.15 13.45
CA LYS A 45 9.54 -12.60 13.27
C LYS A 45 11.00 -13.04 13.22
N LEU A 46 11.95 -12.11 13.04
CA LEU A 46 13.38 -12.40 13.14
C LEU A 46 13.79 -12.47 14.62
N PRO A 47 14.87 -13.21 14.96
CA PRO A 47 15.41 -13.22 16.30
C PRO A 47 15.74 -11.79 16.76
N ALA A 48 15.08 -11.34 17.82
CA ALA A 48 15.19 -9.98 18.35
C ALA A 48 16.62 -9.59 18.77
N ASN A 49 17.49 -10.58 19.01
CA ASN A 49 18.89 -10.38 19.37
C ASN A 49 19.81 -10.16 18.14
N SER A 50 19.29 -10.29 16.91
CA SER A 50 20.10 -10.05 15.72
C SER A 50 20.32 -8.55 15.49
N SER A 51 21.57 -8.17 15.20
CA SER A 51 21.93 -6.76 14.95
C SER A 51 21.08 -6.13 13.85
N TYR A 52 20.75 -6.89 12.80
CA TYR A 52 19.88 -6.43 11.72
C TYR A 52 18.46 -6.13 12.19
N ALA A 53 17.82 -7.04 12.94
CA ALA A 53 16.45 -6.82 13.41
C ALA A 53 16.36 -5.60 14.34
N ILE A 54 17.32 -5.46 15.26
CA ILE A 54 17.39 -4.31 16.17
C ILE A 54 17.55 -2.99 15.38
N HIS A 55 18.48 -2.94 14.43
CA HIS A 55 18.73 -1.74 13.63
C HIS A 55 17.52 -1.41 12.75
N ARG A 56 16.99 -2.39 12.03
CA ARG A 56 15.84 -2.21 11.14
C ARG A 56 14.61 -1.77 11.92
N LEU A 57 14.34 -2.35 13.09
CA LEU A 57 13.23 -1.94 13.95
C LEU A 57 13.36 -0.48 14.41
N LYS A 58 14.57 0.00 14.74
CA LYS A 58 14.81 1.41 15.06
C LYS A 58 14.47 2.32 13.87
N VAL A 59 14.91 1.94 12.67
CA VAL A 59 14.61 2.70 11.43
C VAL A 59 13.11 2.74 11.17
N LEU A 60 12.41 1.60 11.27
CA LEU A 60 10.96 1.53 11.04
C LEU A 60 10.15 2.32 12.06
N ASN A 61 10.55 2.28 13.34
CA ASN A 61 9.93 3.13 14.36
C ASN A 61 10.16 4.62 14.08
N LYS A 62 11.36 4.99 13.60
CA LYS A 62 11.63 6.36 13.19
C LYS A 62 10.78 6.75 11.97
N LEU A 63 10.62 5.88 10.99
CA LEU A 63 9.74 6.10 9.83
C LEU A 63 8.28 6.28 10.26
N ARG A 64 7.76 5.41 11.12
CA ARG A 64 6.40 5.54 11.67
C ARG A 64 6.20 6.87 12.39
N HIS A 65 7.19 7.30 13.20
CA HIS A 65 7.13 8.60 13.85
C HIS A 65 7.13 9.74 12.83
N LEU A 66 8.00 9.66 11.81
CA LEU A 66 8.06 10.66 10.76
C LEU A 66 6.76 10.71 9.93
N LEU A 67 6.08 9.59 9.69
CA LEU A 67 4.73 9.48 9.10
C LEU A 67 3.65 10.14 9.93
N SER A 68 3.76 10.10 11.25
CA SER A 68 2.74 10.65 12.14
C SER A 68 2.84 12.17 12.35
N ILE A 69 4.00 12.78 12.10
CA ILE A 69 4.21 14.23 12.31
C ILE A 69 3.91 15.03 11.05
N LYS A 70 3.58 16.32 11.21
CA LYS A 70 3.59 17.26 10.08
C LYS A 70 5.04 17.46 9.61
N ARG A 71 5.24 17.35 8.31
CA ARG A 71 6.55 17.49 7.65
C ARG A 71 6.56 18.66 6.70
N THR A 72 7.73 19.24 6.53
CA THR A 72 8.00 20.17 5.42
C THR A 72 8.17 19.39 4.12
N THR A 73 8.06 20.08 2.98
CA THR A 73 8.26 19.47 1.65
C THR A 73 9.60 18.75 1.56
N SER A 74 10.70 19.37 2.00
CA SER A 74 12.03 18.73 1.97
C SER A 74 12.13 17.51 2.87
N GLN A 75 11.43 17.47 4.00
CA GLN A 75 11.40 16.27 4.85
C GLN A 75 10.60 15.14 4.19
N ASP A 76 9.58 15.46 3.40
CA ASP A 76 8.82 14.46 2.65
C ASP A 76 9.67 13.86 1.51
N GLU A 77 10.46 14.69 0.83
CA GLU A 77 11.44 14.26 -0.19
C GLU A 77 12.51 13.33 0.40
N GLU A 78 13.12 13.73 1.53
CA GLU A 78 14.11 12.89 2.23
C GLU A 78 13.51 11.57 2.71
N LEU A 79 12.24 11.58 3.10
CA LEU A 79 11.52 10.37 3.47
C LEU A 79 11.23 9.48 2.28
N GLU A 80 10.83 10.05 1.16
CA GLU A 80 10.61 9.29 -0.07
C GLU A 80 11.90 8.63 -0.53
N LEU A 81 13.02 9.35 -0.46
CA LEU A 81 14.33 8.77 -0.71
C LEU A 81 14.67 7.65 0.27
N LEU A 82 14.32 7.83 1.55
CA LEU A 82 14.48 6.79 2.56
C LEU A 82 13.64 5.55 2.21
N PHE A 83 12.36 5.70 1.87
CA PHE A 83 11.49 4.61 1.40
C PHE A 83 12.08 3.88 0.19
N ALA A 84 12.56 4.62 -0.81
CA ALA A 84 13.22 4.06 -1.99
C ALA A 84 14.47 3.25 -1.62
N SER A 85 15.29 3.73 -0.67
CA SER A 85 16.46 3.00 -0.18
C SER A 85 16.11 1.74 0.63
N LEU A 86 14.96 1.73 1.32
CA LEU A 86 14.47 0.57 2.06
C LEU A 86 13.76 -0.45 1.16
N SER A 87 13.34 -0.04 -0.05
CA SER A 87 12.57 -0.83 -1.01
C SER A 87 11.29 -1.43 -0.40
N ILE A 88 10.56 -0.63 0.39
CA ILE A 88 9.26 -1.00 1.00
C ILE A 88 8.13 -0.12 0.51
#